data_AF-D5V3C5-F1
#
_entry.id   AF-D5V3C5-F1
#
_cell.length_a   1.000
_cell.length_b   1.000
_cell.length_c   1.000
_cell.angle_alpha   90.00
_cell.angle_beta   90.00
_cell.angle_gamma   90.00
#
_symmetry.space_group_name_H-M   'P 1'
#
loop_
_entity.id
_entity.type
_entity.pdbx_description
1 polymer ?
#
loop_
_entity_poly.entity_id
_entity_poly.type
_entity_poly.pdbx_seq_one_letter_code
_entity_poly.pdbx_strand_id
1 'polypeptide(L)' 'MSLKTLSKRIPTNEEGIFFKQIINENAKEVDKVYIIRYRKNNSDKLKTIGKYSQGIRINYCKQIRNEILTKLRLGEEHQ' A
#
# COMPACT_ATOMS: atom_id res chain seq x y z
N MET A 1 12.40 -0.67 22.02
CA MET A 1 12.60 0.14 20.80
C MET A 1 11.24 0.59 20.30
N SER A 2 10.96 1.89 20.34
CA SER A 2 9.66 2.43 19.94
C SER A 2 9.68 2.78 18.45
N LEU A 3 8.85 2.11 17.66
CA LEU A 3 8.72 2.38 16.23
C LEU A 3 7.49 3.25 15.97
N LYS A 4 7.66 4.32 15.19
CA LYS A 4 6.57 5.22 14.82
C LYS A 4 6.38 5.18 13.31
N THR A 5 5.15 4.99 12.87
CA THR A 5 4.80 5.10 11.45
C THR A 5 4.50 6.55 11.14
N LEU A 6 5.17 7.12 10.13
CA LEU A 6 4.88 8.47 9.69
C LEU A 6 3.50 8.55 9.04
N SER A 7 2.77 9.63 9.31
CA SER A 7 1.47 9.91 8.70
C SER A 7 1.58 10.25 7.21
N LYS A 8 2.74 10.78 6.79
CA LYS A 8 3.05 11.14 5.40
C LYS A 8 3.04 9.91 4.50
N ARG A 9 2.21 9.96 3.46
CA ARG A 9 2.17 8.97 2.38
C ARG A 9 3.06 9.45 1.25
N ILE A 10 4.00 8.63 0.84
CA ILE A 10 4.96 8.93 -0.22
C ILE A 10 4.56 8.13 -1.45
N PRO A 11 4.31 8.77 -2.60
CA PRO A 11 4.03 8.06 -3.84
C PRO A 11 5.27 7.27 -4.29
N THR A 12 5.04 6.11 -4.89
CA THR A 12 6.10 5.34 -5.56
C THR A 12 6.12 5.67 -7.05
N ASN A 13 7.03 5.02 -7.80
CA ASN A 13 7.06 5.08 -9.27
C ASN A 13 5.80 4.50 -9.93
N GLU A 14 4.99 3.73 -9.20
CA GLU A 14 3.76 3.13 -9.69
C GLU A 14 2.53 3.93 -9.26
N GLU A 15 1.61 4.16 -10.20
CA GLU A 15 0.40 4.93 -9.95
C GLU A 15 -0.50 4.25 -8.91
N GLY A 16 -0.98 5.04 -7.95
CA GLY A 16 -1.86 4.54 -6.90
C GLY A 16 -1.14 3.66 -5.88
N ILE A 17 0.18 3.53 -5.92
CA ILE A 17 0.97 2.82 -4.92
C ILE A 17 1.76 3.83 -4.09
N PHE A 18 1.56 3.77 -2.78
CA PHE A 18 2.16 4.64 -1.79
C PHE A 18 2.88 3.81 -0.73
N PHE A 19 3.77 4.44 0.01
CA PHE A 19 4.31 3.88 1.24
C PHE A 19 4.34 4.90 2.36
N LYS A 20 4.30 4.41 3.60
CA LYS A 20 4.60 5.16 4.81
C LYS A 20 5.92 4.66 5.36
N GLN A 21 6.80 5.58 5.72
CA GLN A 21 8.04 5.21 6.39
C GLN A 21 7.74 4.87 7.86
N ILE A 22 8.39 3.84 8.35
CA ILE A 22 8.49 3.54 9.77
C ILE A 22 9.86 4.05 10.21
N ILE A 23 9.85 4.95 11.18
CA ILE A 23 11.05 5.50 11.78
C ILE A 23 11.20 4.99 13.21
N ASN A 24 12.44 4.94 13.69
CA ASN A 24 12.74 4.73 15.09
C ASN A 24 12.70 6.05 15.89
N GLU A 25 12.99 5.98 17.18
CA GLU A 25 13.13 7.14 18.07
C GLU A 25 14.18 8.17 17.62
N ASN A 26 15.16 7.77 16.79
CA ASN A 26 16.19 8.65 16.22
C ASN A 26 15.78 9.26 14.87
N ALA A 27 14.49 9.18 14.50
CA ALA A 27 13.97 9.60 13.20
C ALA A 27 14.62 8.92 11.98
N LYS A 28 15.30 7.78 12.18
CA LYS A 28 15.90 6.99 11.11
C LYS A 28 14.86 6.04 10.53
N GLU A 29 14.74 6.02 9.21
CA GLU A 29 13.91 5.05 8.49
C GLU A 29 14.43 3.63 8.74
N VAL A 30 13.59 2.77 9.32
CA VAL A 30 13.91 1.36 9.58
C VAL A 30 13.08 0.41 8.72
N ASP A 31 11.89 0.82 8.31
CA ASP A 31 11.00 -0.01 7.50
C ASP A 31 10.00 0.83 6.69
N LYS A 32 9.25 0.21 5.78
CA LYS A 32 8.25 0.87 4.93
C LYS A 32 6.99 0.03 4.87
N VAL A 33 5.83 0.67 5.06
CA VAL A 33 4.53 0.03 4.88
C VAL A 33 3.95 0.45 3.54
N TYR A 34 3.73 -0.51 2.64
CA TYR A 34 3.10 -0.26 1.35
C TYR A 34 1.57 -0.22 1.46
N ILE A 35 0.99 0.72 0.74
CA ILE A 35 -0.43 1.01 0.70
C ILE A 35 -0.81 1.26 -0.76
N ILE A 36 -1.85 0.59 -1.24
CA ILE A 36 -2.42 0.84 -2.56
C ILE A 36 -3.70 1.65 -2.44
N ARG A 37 -3.94 2.53 -3.40
CA ARG A 37 -5.18 3.27 -3.61
C ARG A 37 -5.84 2.75 -4.87
N TYR A 38 -7.13 2.46 -4.78
CA TYR A 38 -7.97 2.07 -5.91
C TYR A 38 -9.36 2.66 -5.73
N ARG A 39 -10.09 2.83 -6.84
CA ARG A 39 -11.46 3.33 -6.82
C ARG A 39 -12.42 2.15 -6.92
N LYS A 40 -13.32 2.01 -5.95
CA LYS A 40 -14.42 1.03 -5.97
C LYS A 40 -15.74 1.78 -5.88
N ASN A 41 -16.62 1.57 -6.85
CA ASN A 41 -17.95 2.20 -6.91
C ASN A 41 -17.92 3.72 -6.66
N ASN A 42 -17.12 4.42 -7.48
CA ASN A 42 -16.84 5.86 -7.40
C ASN A 42 -16.14 6.37 -6.10
N SER A 43 -15.92 5.51 -5.11
CA SER A 43 -15.25 5.86 -3.85
C SER A 43 -13.79 5.42 -3.84
N ASP A 44 -12.92 6.29 -3.31
CA ASP A 44 -11.52 5.97 -3.05
C ASP A 44 -11.38 4.99 -1.89
N LYS A 45 -10.67 3.89 -2.13
CA LYS A 45 -10.31 2.91 -1.11
C LYS A 45 -8.80 2.83 -0.99
N LEU A 46 -8.34 2.65 0.23
CA LEU A 46 -6.94 2.44 0.57
C LEU A 46 -6.82 1.04 1.18
N LYS A 47 -5.85 0.27 0.70
CA LYS A 47 -5.54 -1.05 1.26
C LYS A 47 -4.07 -1.12 1.60
N THR A 48 -3.80 -1.40 2.87
CA THR A 48 -2.44 -1.68 3.34
C THR A 48 -2.05 -3.08 2.89
N ILE A 49 -0.90 -3.20 2.23
CA ILE A 49 -0.39 -4.49 1.74
C ILE A 49 0.49 -5.14 2.80
N GLY A 50 1.42 -4.38 3.37
CA GLY A 50 2.34 -4.88 4.38
C GLY A 50 3.69 -4.16 4.37
N LYS A 51 4.61 -4.68 5.16
CA LYS A 51 5.93 -4.10 5.41
C LYS A 51 6.99 -4.58 4.41
N TYR A 52 7.95 -3.73 4.08
CA TYR A 52 9.10 -4.10 3.25
C TYR A 52 9.94 -5.22 3.91
N SER A 53 10.10 -5.17 5.23
CA SER A 53 10.77 -6.21 6.03
C SER A 53 10.08 -7.59 5.93
N GLN A 54 8.77 -7.65 5.63
CA GLN A 54 8.05 -8.90 5.36
C GLN A 54 8.29 -9.46 3.94
N GLY A 55 9.20 -8.85 3.16
CA GLY A 55 9.45 -9.23 1.77
C GLY A 55 8.50 -8.58 0.76
N ILE A 56 7.62 -7.67 1.20
CA ILE A 56 6.73 -6.94 0.29
C ILE A 56 7.55 -5.99 -0.59
N ARG A 57 7.25 -6.00 -1.90
CA ARG A 57 7.89 -5.16 -2.91
C ARG A 57 6.83 -4.46 -3.75
N ILE A 58 7.25 -3.39 -4.44
CA ILE A 58 6.38 -2.61 -5.34
C ILE A 58 5.72 -3.50 -6.39
N ASN A 59 6.45 -4.47 -6.95
CA ASN A 59 5.90 -5.40 -7.94
C ASN A 59 4.76 -6.28 -7.38
N TYR A 60 4.85 -6.68 -6.11
CA TYR A 60 3.77 -7.41 -5.44
C TYR A 60 2.55 -6.51 -5.23
N CYS A 61 2.76 -5.27 -4.76
CA CYS A 61 1.68 -4.28 -4.62
C CYS A 61 0.97 -3.99 -5.94
N LYS A 62 1.73 -3.92 -7.06
CA LYS A 62 1.21 -3.75 -8.41
C LYS A 62 0.31 -4.90 -8.82
N GLN A 63 0.75 -6.14 -8.60
CA GLN A 63 -0.05 -7.34 -8.88
C GLN A 63 -1.37 -7.33 -8.09
N ILE A 64 -1.32 -7.07 -6.78
CA ILE A 64 -2.53 -6.99 -5.94
C ILE A 64 -3.46 -5.87 -6.39
N ARG A 65 -2.93 -4.69 -6.74
CA ARG A 65 -3.75 -3.58 -7.27
C ARG A 65 -4.41 -4.00 -8.59
N ASN A 66 -3.68 -4.61 -9.51
CA ASN A 66 -4.22 -5.06 -10.78
C ASN A 66 -5.31 -6.12 -10.58
N GLU A 67 -5.09 -7.09 -9.70
CA GLU A 67 -6.08 -8.10 -9.35
C GLU A 67 -7.37 -7.48 -8.83
N ILE A 68 -7.27 -6.50 -7.93
CA ILE A 68 -8.44 -5.77 -7.41
C ILE A 68 -9.16 -5.02 -8.53
N LEU A 69 -8.43 -4.31 -9.40
CA LEU A 69 -9.02 -3.59 -10.52
C LEU A 69 -9.73 -4.53 -11.50
N THR A 70 -9.14 -5.69 -11.78
CA THR A 70 -9.75 -6.73 -12.62
C THR A 70 -11.02 -7.28 -11.99
N LYS A 71 -10.99 -7.65 -10.70
CA LYS A 71 -12.19 -8.11 -9.97
C LYS A 71 -13.31 -7.07 -9.98
N LEU A 72 -12.97 -5.79 -9.82
CA LEU A 72 -13.91 -4.68 -9.89
C LEU A 72 -14.51 -4.50 -11.28
N ARG A 73 -13.73 -4.72 -12.34
CA ARG A 73 -14.20 -4.64 -13.74
C ARG A 73 -15.10 -5.81 -14.12
N LEU A 74 -14.76 -7.00 -13.66
CA LEU A 74 -15.52 -8.22 -13.92
C LEU A 74 -16.82 -8.29 -13.10
N GLY A 75 -17.02 -7.37 -12.16
CA GLY A 75 -18.23 -7.34 -11.33
C GLY A 75 -18.31 -8.54 -10.38
N GLU A 76 -17.20 -9.18 -10.05
CA GLU A 76 -17.17 -10.27 -9.05
C GLU A 76 -17.31 -9.67 -7.65
N GLU A 77 -18.52 -9.19 -7.36
CA GLU A 77 -19.11 -9.22 -6.04
C GLU A 77 -19.51 -10.67 -5.77
N HIS A 78 -18.53 -11.53 -5.45
CA HIS A 78 -18.87 -12.80 -4.84
C HIS A 78 -19.39 -12.52 -3.42
N GLN A 79 -20.72 -12.37 -3.37
CA GLN A 79 -21.70 -12.81 -2.37
C GLN A 79 -21.15 -13.20 -0.98
#